data_AF-A0A2K1JUD6-F1
#
_entry.id   AF-A0A2K1JUD6-F1
#
_cell.length_a   1.000
_cell.length_b   1.000
_cell.length_c   1.000
_cell.angle_alpha   90.00
_cell.angle_beta   90.00
_cell.angle_gamma   90.00
#
_symmetry.space_group_name_H-M   'P 1'
#
loop_
_entity.id
_entity.type
_entity.pdbx_description
1 polymer ?
#
loop_
_entity_poly.entity_id
_entity_poly.type
_entity_poly.pdbx_seq_one_letter_code
_entity_poly.pdbx_strand_id
1 'polypeptide(L)'
;FLFQKVNPNLKLSVEVEEEVPVVFKRLGYPFQISMSALYAAGSPYTWPGLLAALVWLIHLLLHQEATESVVTFETQSYQCFLAGDDDECERLDCAFRQQFKDCTVETTEKLAKLKVPEVEERLRRLSTEASPLWHKQAAEKKLEARKGDLVDKKAEKTVIQADIEELHNRIASQEINPADIDRMQKEKDFLDANTRPVVLKDQQLRKAAWDHELASTNKEKDLEILCGEYNERCLRFKPILADGQPLTGSELQITLQIESTVPKEILGTSVANEEAISCEQEVYAYKAARQEKLDLLSRLVATIKKSEALHKASKEKWDLACAVVTNEREELEAKVVAKELAAKRTDKDAEKLTKQWEQRYKAEVESSSEQVATAKKQWIEVVDFILSAKEQITGLLQVLKSKTHVEAGRLKRDLPEFTAMIALQISWKKVKIERHASLHI
;
A
#
# COMPACT_ATOMS: atom_id res chain seq x y z
N PHE A 1 44.24 -8.53 0.24
CA PHE A 1 45.07 -9.37 -0.66
C PHE A 1 45.08 -8.84 -2.09
N LEU A 2 43.98 -8.93 -2.85
CA LEU A 2 43.98 -8.53 -4.28
C LEU A 2 44.44 -7.09 -4.52
N PHE A 3 43.98 -6.13 -3.70
CA PHE A 3 44.42 -4.74 -3.83
C PHE A 3 45.92 -4.51 -3.60
N GLN A 4 46.58 -5.34 -2.77
CA GLN A 4 48.03 -5.26 -2.57
C GLN A 4 48.82 -5.73 -3.78
N LYS A 5 48.20 -6.53 -4.66
CA LYS A 5 48.80 -6.91 -5.94
C LYS A 5 48.75 -5.78 -6.96
N VAL A 6 47.72 -4.93 -6.91
CA VAL A 6 47.63 -3.72 -7.74
C VAL A 6 48.61 -2.64 -7.24
N ASN A 7 48.69 -2.47 -5.92
CA ASN A 7 49.60 -1.50 -5.31
C ASN A 7 50.24 -2.09 -4.05
N PRO A 8 51.53 -2.46 -4.10
CA PRO A 8 52.26 -3.04 -2.96
C PRO A 8 52.31 -2.14 -1.72
N ASN A 9 52.17 -0.82 -1.90
CA ASN A 9 52.20 0.16 -0.80
C ASN A 9 50.81 0.46 -0.21
N LEU A 10 49.74 -0.14 -0.73
CA LEU A 10 48.39 0.08 -0.20
C LEU A 10 48.21 -0.66 1.13
N LYS A 11 48.14 0.10 2.22
CA LYS A 11 47.69 -0.37 3.53
C LYS A 11 46.24 0.05 3.72
N LEU A 12 45.34 -0.94 3.75
CA LEU A 12 43.95 -0.70 4.12
C LEU A 12 43.89 -0.41 5.63
N SER A 13 43.16 0.62 6.04
CA SER A 13 42.96 0.94 7.46
C SER A 13 41.95 0.00 8.14
N VAL A 14 41.61 0.27 9.39
CA VAL A 14 40.66 -0.54 10.19
C VAL A 14 39.23 -0.46 9.63
N GLU A 15 38.89 0.60 8.89
CA GLU A 15 37.58 0.82 8.28
C GLU A 15 37.60 0.45 6.78
N VAL A 16 37.77 -0.86 6.54
CA VAL A 16 37.87 -1.42 5.19
C VAL A 16 36.59 -1.15 4.38
N GLU A 17 35.45 -1.02 5.04
CA GLU A 17 34.14 -0.78 4.43
C GLU A 17 34.01 0.60 3.78
N GLU A 18 34.74 1.61 4.27
CA GLU A 18 34.74 2.96 3.70
C GLU A 18 35.77 3.10 2.57
N GLU A 19 36.92 2.45 2.72
CA GLU A 19 38.02 2.55 1.76
C GLU A 19 37.77 1.73 0.49
N VAL A 20 37.18 0.54 0.60
CA VAL A 20 36.99 -0.38 -0.54
C VAL A 20 36.20 0.25 -1.68
N PRO A 21 35.05 0.92 -1.47
CA PRO A 21 34.31 1.61 -2.53
C PRO A 21 35.15 2.70 -3.21
N VAL A 22 35.95 3.44 -2.43
CA VAL A 22 36.81 4.51 -2.95
C VAL A 22 37.93 3.93 -3.82
N VAL A 23 38.55 2.82 -3.40
CA VAL A 23 39.58 2.13 -4.19
C VAL A 23 39.00 1.61 -5.50
N PHE A 24 37.84 0.95 -5.49
CA PHE A 24 37.18 0.49 -6.72
C PHE A 24 36.84 1.64 -7.68
N LYS A 25 36.38 2.78 -7.14
CA LYS A 25 36.12 3.97 -7.95
C LYS A 25 37.39 4.56 -8.58
N ARG A 26 38.51 4.58 -7.85
CA ARG A 26 39.82 5.02 -8.37
C ARG A 26 40.37 4.09 -9.45
N LEU A 27 40.12 2.79 -9.34
CA LEU A 27 40.48 1.79 -10.34
C LEU A 27 39.55 1.82 -11.58
N GLY A 28 38.50 2.64 -11.57
CA GLY A 28 37.59 2.79 -12.71
C GLY A 28 36.50 1.72 -12.78
N TYR A 29 36.15 1.08 -11.66
CA TYR A 29 35.04 0.12 -11.64
C TYR A 29 33.71 0.83 -11.99
N PRO A 30 32.95 0.36 -13.00
CA PRO A 30 31.81 1.09 -13.54
C PRO A 30 30.54 1.04 -12.67
N PHE A 31 30.46 0.14 -11.69
CA PHE A 31 29.27 -0.04 -10.86
C PHE A 31 29.50 0.47 -9.42
N GLN A 32 28.49 1.07 -8.82
CA GLN A 32 28.59 1.58 -7.45
C GLN A 32 28.53 0.45 -6.42
N ILE A 33 29.49 0.45 -5.48
CA ILE A 33 29.50 -0.44 -4.30
C ILE A 33 29.14 0.42 -3.09
N SER A 34 28.05 0.11 -2.40
CA SER A 34 27.63 0.84 -1.19
C SER A 34 28.30 0.29 0.07
N MET A 35 28.50 1.13 1.08
CA MET A 35 29.03 0.67 2.39
C MET A 35 28.14 -0.43 3.01
N SER A 36 26.82 -0.28 2.92
CA SER A 36 25.86 -1.27 3.43
C SER A 36 26.02 -2.64 2.77
N ALA A 37 26.48 -2.69 1.51
CA ALA A 37 26.76 -3.94 0.83
C ALA A 37 27.96 -4.67 1.46
N LEU A 38 28.97 -3.94 1.94
CA LEU A 38 30.17 -4.51 2.56
C LEU A 38 29.88 -5.00 3.98
N TYR A 39 29.04 -4.30 4.76
CA TYR A 39 28.58 -4.79 6.06
C TYR A 39 27.78 -6.10 5.97
N ALA A 40 27.04 -6.29 4.88
CA ALA A 40 26.23 -7.48 4.63
C ALA A 40 26.80 -8.31 3.46
N ALA A 41 28.12 -8.45 3.38
CA ALA A 41 28.77 -9.08 2.23
C ALA A 41 28.30 -10.52 1.95
N GLY A 42 27.85 -11.26 2.98
CA GLY A 42 27.32 -12.62 2.85
C GLY A 42 25.83 -12.73 2.56
N SER A 43 25.10 -11.62 2.34
CA SER A 43 23.67 -11.68 2.06
C SER A 43 23.40 -12.27 0.67
N PRO A 44 22.32 -13.07 0.47
CA PRO A 44 21.99 -13.67 -0.82
C PRO A 44 21.78 -12.65 -1.96
N TYR A 45 21.41 -11.42 -1.62
CA TYR A 45 21.13 -10.35 -2.58
C TYR A 45 22.37 -9.49 -2.89
N THR A 46 23.31 -9.42 -1.96
CA THR A 46 24.48 -8.54 -2.04
C THR A 46 25.71 -9.27 -2.57
N TRP A 47 25.86 -10.55 -2.21
CA TRP A 47 27.01 -11.36 -2.57
C TRP A 47 27.27 -11.47 -4.08
N PRO A 48 26.26 -11.65 -4.96
CA PRO A 48 26.51 -11.72 -6.40
C PRO A 48 27.18 -10.46 -6.98
N GLY A 49 26.78 -9.27 -6.50
CA GLY A 49 27.36 -8.00 -6.94
C GLY A 49 28.80 -7.80 -6.45
N LEU A 50 29.10 -8.19 -5.21
CA LEU A 50 30.46 -8.14 -4.67
C LEU A 50 31.38 -9.16 -5.34
N LEU A 51 30.88 -10.36 -5.62
CA LEU A 51 31.63 -11.39 -6.34
C LEU A 51 31.99 -10.90 -7.75
N ALA A 52 31.06 -10.26 -8.45
CA ALA A 52 31.33 -9.67 -9.76
C ALA A 52 32.43 -8.60 -9.69
N ALA A 53 32.44 -7.75 -8.65
CA ALA A 53 33.49 -6.76 -8.44
C ALA A 53 34.86 -7.40 -8.17
N LEU A 54 34.91 -8.50 -7.41
CA LEU A 54 36.15 -9.25 -7.17
C LEU A 54 36.68 -9.93 -8.43
N VAL A 55 35.80 -10.55 -9.23
CA VAL A 55 36.16 -11.16 -10.51
C VAL A 55 36.70 -10.10 -11.48
N TRP A 56 36.07 -8.93 -11.53
CA TRP A 56 36.57 -7.80 -12.31
C TRP A 56 37.98 -7.38 -11.89
N LEU A 57 38.25 -7.28 -10.60
CA LEU A 57 39.58 -6.94 -10.08
C LEU A 57 40.65 -7.99 -10.45
N ILE A 58 40.27 -9.28 -10.43
CA ILE A 58 41.14 -10.37 -10.87
C ILE A 58 41.45 -10.24 -12.37
N HIS A 59 40.45 -9.97 -13.20
CA HIS A 59 40.66 -9.77 -14.64
C HIS A 59 41.56 -8.57 -14.93
N LEU A 60 41.42 -7.47 -14.17
CA LEU A 60 42.30 -6.31 -14.28
C LEU A 60 43.76 -6.66 -13.97
N LEU A 61 44.01 -7.42 -12.90
CA LEU A 61 45.34 -7.89 -12.51
C LEU A 61 45.97 -8.81 -13.57
N LEU A 62 45.19 -9.76 -14.10
CA LEU A 62 45.65 -10.66 -15.15
C LEU A 62 45.99 -9.90 -16.44
N HIS A 63 45.21 -8.87 -16.77
CA HIS A 63 45.49 -8.05 -17.94
C HIS A 63 46.80 -7.26 -17.76
N GLN A 64 47.05 -6.70 -16.58
CA GLN A 64 48.30 -5.99 -16.29
C GLN A 64 49.52 -6.92 -16.42
N GLU A 65 49.48 -8.10 -15.84
CA GLU A 65 50.56 -9.10 -15.93
C GLU A 65 50.81 -9.55 -17.37
N ALA A 66 49.74 -9.74 -18.16
CA ALA A 66 49.86 -10.06 -19.58
C ALA A 66 50.49 -8.91 -20.39
N THR A 67 50.13 -7.66 -20.10
CA THR A 67 50.72 -6.50 -20.78
C THR A 67 52.17 -6.28 -20.41
N GLU A 68 52.59 -6.56 -19.17
CA GLU A 68 53.99 -6.44 -18.76
C GLU A 68 54.91 -7.35 -19.58
N SER A 69 54.50 -8.60 -19.84
CA SER A 69 55.24 -9.54 -20.69
C SER A 69 55.41 -9.03 -22.12
N VAL A 70 54.35 -8.48 -22.71
CA VAL A 70 54.37 -7.91 -24.07
C VAL A 70 55.25 -6.65 -24.14
N VAL A 71 55.15 -5.76 -23.15
CA VAL A 71 55.96 -4.53 -23.10
C VAL A 71 57.45 -4.85 -22.89
N THR A 72 57.78 -5.88 -22.10
CA THR A 72 59.18 -6.32 -21.97
C THR A 72 59.74 -6.88 -23.27
N PHE A 73 58.94 -7.62 -24.03
CA PHE A 73 59.32 -8.13 -25.35
C PHE A 73 59.51 -7.00 -26.35
N GLU A 74 58.58 -6.04 -26.42
CA GLU A 74 58.70 -4.86 -27.29
C GLU A 74 59.96 -4.04 -26.96
N THR A 75 60.27 -3.86 -25.67
CA THR A 75 61.47 -3.13 -25.23
C THR A 75 62.75 -3.85 -25.62
N GLN A 76 62.80 -5.17 -25.47
CA GLN A 76 63.97 -5.99 -25.82
C GLN A 76 64.15 -6.15 -27.34
N SER A 77 63.06 -6.33 -28.08
CA SER A 77 63.04 -6.36 -29.55
C SER A 77 63.53 -5.03 -30.12
N TYR A 78 63.06 -3.91 -29.56
CA TYR A 78 63.53 -2.58 -29.97
C TYR A 78 65.02 -2.36 -29.66
N GLN A 79 65.53 -2.89 -28.54
CA GLN A 79 66.96 -2.84 -28.23
C GLN A 79 67.83 -3.65 -29.21
N CYS A 80 67.38 -4.84 -29.62
CA CYS A 80 68.08 -5.66 -30.61
C CYS A 80 68.10 -5.00 -31.99
N PHE A 81 66.98 -4.38 -32.39
CA PHE A 81 66.87 -3.60 -33.61
C PHE A 81 67.84 -2.40 -33.63
N LEU A 82 67.98 -1.68 -32.51
CA LEU A 82 68.92 -0.56 -32.40
C LEU A 82 70.40 -1.00 -32.41
N ALA A 83 70.69 -2.24 -32.01
CA ALA A 83 72.04 -2.82 -32.03
C ALA A 83 72.43 -3.44 -33.39
N GLY A 84 71.45 -3.68 -34.27
CA GLY A 84 71.66 -4.34 -35.57
C GLY A 84 71.97 -5.84 -35.46
N ASP A 85 71.58 -6.46 -34.34
CA ASP A 85 71.77 -7.89 -34.08
C ASP A 85 70.50 -8.67 -34.46
N ASP A 86 70.41 -9.03 -35.74
CA ASP A 86 69.25 -9.72 -36.31
C ASP A 86 69.10 -11.16 -35.75
N ASP A 87 70.22 -11.83 -35.41
CA ASP A 87 70.23 -13.20 -34.87
C ASP A 87 69.62 -13.23 -33.46
N GLU A 88 69.94 -12.25 -32.61
CA GLU A 88 69.37 -12.13 -31.27
C GLU A 88 67.87 -11.77 -31.34
N CYS A 89 67.46 -10.97 -32.32
CA CYS A 89 66.06 -10.63 -32.54
C CYS A 89 65.22 -11.88 -32.89
N GLU A 90 65.70 -12.72 -33.82
CA GLU A 90 65.01 -13.96 -34.20
C GLU A 90 64.95 -14.97 -33.04
N ARG A 91 65.99 -15.01 -32.20
CA ARG A 91 66.02 -15.82 -30.98
C ARG A 91 64.97 -15.35 -29.96
N LEU A 92 64.85 -14.04 -29.76
CA LEU A 92 63.87 -13.43 -28.86
C LEU A 92 62.43 -13.70 -29.32
N ASP A 93 62.16 -13.56 -30.62
CA ASP A 93 60.87 -13.88 -31.24
C ASP A 93 60.49 -15.35 -31.07
N CYS A 94 61.45 -16.26 -31.26
CA CYS A 94 61.24 -17.69 -31.05
C CYS A 94 60.92 -18.00 -29.58
N ALA A 95 61.69 -17.45 -28.64
CA ALA A 95 61.48 -17.65 -27.21
C ALA A 95 60.12 -17.12 -26.74
N PHE A 96 59.72 -15.93 -27.19
CA PHE A 96 58.43 -15.33 -26.86
C PHE A 96 57.26 -16.14 -27.43
N ARG A 97 57.37 -16.60 -28.68
CA ARG A 97 56.38 -17.50 -29.30
C ARG A 97 56.24 -18.82 -28.53
N GLN A 98 57.34 -19.33 -27.97
CA GLN A 98 57.34 -20.55 -27.17
C GLN A 98 56.66 -20.34 -25.83
N GLN A 99 56.96 -19.24 -25.12
CA GLN A 99 56.28 -18.89 -23.87
C GLN A 99 54.76 -18.77 -24.04
N PHE A 100 54.28 -18.18 -25.13
CA PHE A 100 52.84 -18.12 -25.42
C PHE A 100 52.22 -19.49 -25.61
N LYS A 101 52.91 -20.39 -26.34
CA LYS A 101 52.44 -21.77 -26.52
C LYS A 101 52.39 -22.52 -25.19
N ASP A 102 53.45 -22.44 -24.40
CA ASP A 102 53.55 -23.14 -23.12
C ASP A 102 52.51 -22.64 -22.11
N CYS A 103 52.30 -21.32 -22.02
CA CYS A 103 51.26 -20.72 -21.17
C CYS A 103 49.84 -21.11 -21.63
N THR A 104 49.61 -21.19 -22.94
CA THR A 104 48.32 -21.65 -23.48
C THR A 104 48.06 -23.11 -23.11
N VAL A 105 49.07 -23.98 -23.26
CA VAL A 105 48.98 -25.39 -22.90
C VAL A 105 48.73 -25.54 -21.40
N GLU A 106 49.49 -24.85 -20.55
CA GLU A 106 49.34 -24.88 -19.10
C GLU A 106 47.94 -24.40 -18.66
N THR A 107 47.41 -23.36 -19.31
CA THR A 107 46.06 -22.85 -19.06
C THR A 107 45.00 -23.86 -19.47
N THR A 108 45.14 -24.52 -20.63
CA THR A 108 44.21 -25.57 -21.07
C THR A 108 44.25 -26.80 -20.19
N GLU A 109 45.42 -27.20 -19.67
CA GLU A 109 45.55 -28.29 -18.71
C GLU A 109 44.91 -27.94 -17.37
N LYS A 110 45.11 -26.72 -16.86
CA LYS A 110 44.47 -26.26 -15.62
C LYS A 110 42.94 -26.22 -15.78
N LEU A 111 42.44 -25.77 -16.93
CA LEU A 111 41.01 -25.79 -17.26
C LEU A 111 40.46 -27.22 -17.33
N ALA A 112 41.21 -28.16 -17.90
CA ALA A 112 40.83 -29.57 -17.97
C ALA A 112 40.86 -30.27 -16.59
N LYS A 113 41.77 -29.87 -15.69
CA LYS A 113 41.85 -30.36 -14.31
C LYS A 113 40.73 -29.80 -13.43
N LEU A 114 40.20 -28.63 -13.77
CA LEU A 114 39.08 -28.03 -13.06
C LEU A 114 37.79 -28.82 -13.37
N LYS A 115 37.22 -29.45 -12.34
CA LYS A 115 35.97 -30.22 -12.37
C LYS A 115 34.72 -29.37 -12.61
N VAL A 116 34.78 -28.36 -13.47
CA VAL A 116 33.66 -27.46 -13.82
C VAL A 116 32.43 -28.24 -14.27
N PRO A 117 32.52 -29.26 -15.15
CA PRO A 117 31.34 -30.01 -15.57
C PRO A 117 30.72 -30.83 -14.44
N GLU A 118 31.54 -31.37 -13.53
CA GLU A 118 31.06 -32.16 -12.38
C GLU A 118 30.37 -31.27 -11.33
N VAL A 119 30.91 -30.06 -11.11
CA VAL A 119 30.31 -29.09 -10.20
C VAL A 119 29.04 -28.49 -10.80
N GLU A 120 29.01 -28.19 -12.10
CA GLU A 120 27.82 -27.72 -12.81
C GLU A 120 26.71 -28.79 -12.84
N GLU A 121 27.06 -30.04 -13.12
CA GLU A 121 26.15 -31.19 -13.07
C GLU A 121 25.60 -31.37 -11.65
N ARG A 122 26.44 -31.25 -10.62
CA ARG A 122 26.04 -31.34 -9.22
C ARG A 122 25.15 -30.17 -8.79
N LEU A 123 25.44 -28.95 -9.27
CA LEU A 123 24.60 -27.77 -9.06
C LEU A 123 23.25 -27.92 -9.77
N ARG A 124 23.25 -28.50 -10.97
CA ARG A 124 22.02 -28.77 -11.75
C ARG A 124 21.17 -29.84 -11.09
N ARG A 125 21.76 -30.91 -10.55
CA ARG A 125 21.05 -31.92 -9.76
C ARG A 125 20.46 -31.33 -8.49
N LEU A 126 21.26 -30.62 -7.70
CA LEU A 126 20.79 -29.92 -6.50
C LEU A 126 19.71 -28.88 -6.82
N SER A 127 19.83 -28.14 -7.92
CA SER A 127 18.81 -27.18 -8.35
C SER A 127 17.52 -27.86 -8.80
N THR A 128 17.60 -29.03 -9.44
CA THR A 128 16.43 -29.77 -9.92
C THR A 128 15.73 -30.50 -8.76
N GLU A 129 16.48 -30.97 -7.76
CA GLU A 129 15.96 -31.69 -6.60
C GLU A 129 15.49 -30.75 -5.48
N ALA A 130 16.21 -29.67 -5.18
CA ALA A 130 15.90 -28.79 -4.05
C ALA A 130 14.86 -27.70 -4.38
N SER A 131 14.80 -27.22 -5.63
CA SER A 131 13.89 -26.14 -6.01
C SER A 131 12.40 -26.54 -5.94
N PRO A 132 11.97 -27.74 -6.41
CA PRO A 132 10.58 -28.16 -6.28
C PRO A 132 10.21 -28.55 -4.84
N LEU A 133 11.14 -29.16 -4.10
CA LEU A 133 10.88 -29.68 -2.75
C LEU A 133 10.71 -28.58 -1.72
N TRP A 134 11.55 -27.54 -1.73
CA TRP A 134 11.42 -26.43 -0.78
C TRP A 134 10.14 -25.61 -1.04
N HIS A 135 9.80 -25.38 -2.31
CA HIS A 135 8.55 -24.71 -2.66
C HIS A 135 7.32 -25.56 -2.33
N LYS A 136 7.37 -26.87 -2.55
CA LYS A 136 6.30 -27.80 -2.19
C LYS A 136 6.10 -27.89 -0.68
N GLN A 137 7.17 -28.06 0.09
CA GLN A 137 7.10 -28.16 1.55
C GLN A 137 6.65 -26.84 2.21
N ALA A 138 7.08 -25.69 1.67
CA ALA A 138 6.61 -24.38 2.11
C ALA A 138 5.14 -24.15 1.74
N ALA A 139 4.69 -24.60 0.57
CA ALA A 139 3.29 -24.54 0.15
C ALA A 139 2.39 -25.44 1.01
N GLU A 140 2.82 -26.66 1.31
CA GLU A 140 2.12 -27.60 2.19
C GLU A 140 2.00 -27.06 3.61
N LYS A 141 3.07 -26.50 4.18
CA LYS A 141 3.03 -25.87 5.50
C LYS A 141 2.07 -24.67 5.56
N LYS A 142 2.05 -23.84 4.51
CA LYS A 142 1.08 -22.73 4.39
C LYS A 142 -0.35 -23.22 4.19
N LEU A 143 -0.54 -24.33 3.47
CA LEU A 143 -1.84 -24.95 3.28
C LEU A 143 -2.40 -25.48 4.59
N GLU A 144 -1.59 -26.17 5.39
CA GLU A 144 -2.02 -26.67 6.71
C GLU A 144 -2.29 -25.54 7.70
N ALA A 145 -1.47 -24.48 7.71
CA ALA A 145 -1.77 -23.29 8.51
C ALA A 145 -3.12 -22.67 8.11
N ARG A 146 -3.38 -22.49 6.80
CA ARG A 146 -4.67 -21.98 6.32
C ARG A 146 -5.85 -22.90 6.62
N LYS A 147 -5.66 -24.22 6.64
CA LYS A 147 -6.71 -25.16 7.04
C LYS A 147 -7.02 -25.03 8.53
N GLY A 148 -6.01 -24.85 9.38
CA GLY A 148 -6.19 -24.54 10.80
C GLY A 148 -7.01 -23.27 11.01
N ASP A 149 -6.59 -22.16 10.39
CA ASP A 149 -7.31 -20.87 10.47
C ASP A 149 -8.77 -20.99 10.00
N LEU A 150 -9.01 -21.80 8.97
CA LEU A 150 -10.36 -22.03 8.45
C LEU A 150 -11.25 -22.81 9.43
N VAL A 151 -10.69 -23.76 10.18
CA VAL A 151 -11.41 -24.50 11.23
C VAL A 151 -11.74 -23.58 12.39
N ASP A 152 -10.79 -22.77 12.84
CA ASP A 152 -11.00 -21.81 13.93
C ASP A 152 -12.08 -20.78 13.57
N LYS A 153 -12.04 -20.25 12.34
CA LYS A 153 -13.06 -19.32 11.84
C LYS A 153 -14.44 -19.97 11.68
N LYS A 154 -14.50 -21.25 11.33
CA LYS A 154 -15.77 -22.00 11.30
C LYS A 154 -16.33 -22.18 12.72
N ALA A 155 -15.49 -22.47 13.70
CA ALA A 155 -15.89 -22.58 15.10
C ALA A 155 -16.41 -21.22 15.65
N GLU A 156 -15.70 -20.13 15.39
CA GLU A 156 -16.12 -18.77 15.78
C GLU A 156 -17.48 -18.41 15.16
N LYS A 157 -17.69 -18.73 13.88
CA LYS A 157 -18.99 -18.53 13.22
C LYS A 157 -20.11 -19.30 13.91
N THR A 158 -19.87 -20.55 14.32
CA THR A 158 -20.91 -21.34 15.01
C THR A 158 -21.29 -20.77 16.37
N VAL A 159 -20.33 -20.18 17.10
CA VAL A 159 -20.59 -19.49 18.37
C VAL A 159 -21.42 -18.23 18.13
N ILE A 160 -21.02 -17.38 17.19
CA ILE A 160 -21.77 -16.15 16.85
C ILE A 160 -23.20 -16.48 16.40
N GLN A 161 -23.38 -17.57 15.63
CA GLN A 161 -24.69 -18.00 15.20
C GLN A 161 -25.58 -18.39 16.38
N ALA A 162 -25.02 -19.08 17.38
CA ALA A 162 -25.74 -19.43 18.60
C ALA A 162 -26.11 -18.21 19.45
N ASP A 163 -25.20 -17.22 19.58
CA ASP A 163 -25.47 -15.96 20.28
C ASP A 163 -26.60 -15.16 19.61
N ILE A 164 -26.62 -15.11 18.27
CA ILE A 164 -27.70 -14.48 17.51
C ILE A 164 -29.03 -15.17 17.79
N GLU A 165 -29.03 -16.50 17.86
CA GLU A 165 -30.24 -17.29 18.11
C GLU A 165 -30.73 -17.12 19.56
N GLU A 166 -29.82 -16.99 20.53
CA GLU A 166 -30.15 -16.63 21.91
C GLU A 166 -30.76 -15.22 21.98
N LEU A 167 -30.17 -14.23 21.31
CA LEU A 167 -30.67 -12.86 21.27
C LEU A 167 -32.06 -12.80 20.61
N HIS A 168 -32.27 -13.52 19.51
CA HIS A 168 -33.59 -13.62 18.89
C HIS A 168 -34.61 -14.27 19.85
N ASN A 169 -34.24 -15.31 20.58
CA ASN A 169 -35.13 -15.93 21.57
C ASN A 169 -35.43 -15.00 22.75
N ARG A 170 -34.45 -14.18 23.20
CA ARG A 170 -34.65 -13.16 24.23
C ARG A 170 -35.53 -12.00 23.77
N ILE A 171 -35.43 -11.61 22.51
CA ILE A 171 -36.30 -10.59 21.90
C ILE A 171 -37.70 -11.16 21.70
N ALA A 172 -37.83 -12.40 21.26
CA ALA A 172 -39.13 -13.06 21.08
C ALA A 172 -39.84 -13.36 22.40
N SER A 173 -39.09 -13.62 23.48
CA SER A 173 -39.65 -13.77 24.83
C SER A 173 -39.98 -12.45 25.52
N GLN A 174 -39.41 -11.33 25.03
CA GLN A 174 -39.90 -10.00 25.35
C GLN A 174 -41.17 -9.75 24.56
N GLU A 175 -42.32 -10.04 25.18
CA GLU A 175 -43.61 -9.59 24.68
C GLU A 175 -43.65 -8.05 24.71
N ILE A 176 -43.26 -7.40 23.60
CA ILE A 176 -43.56 -5.99 23.39
C ILE A 176 -45.08 -5.92 23.23
N ASN A 177 -45.77 -5.72 24.35
CA ASN A 177 -47.21 -5.62 24.36
C ASN A 177 -47.59 -4.31 23.62
N PRO A 178 -48.36 -4.36 22.52
CA PRO A 178 -48.81 -3.14 21.83
C PRO A 178 -49.56 -2.18 22.77
N ALA A 179 -50.14 -2.69 23.87
CA ALA A 179 -50.73 -1.87 24.93
C ALA A 179 -49.72 -0.96 25.65
N ASP A 180 -48.45 -1.36 25.79
CA ASP A 180 -47.41 -0.55 26.43
C ASP A 180 -46.93 0.58 25.51
N ILE A 181 -46.88 0.33 24.20
CA ILE A 181 -46.62 1.38 23.20
C ILE A 181 -47.76 2.42 23.23
N ASP A 182 -49.01 1.95 23.26
CA ASP A 182 -50.17 2.84 23.36
C ASP A 182 -50.20 3.62 24.68
N ARG A 183 -49.75 3.00 25.78
CA ARG A 183 -49.64 3.64 27.09
C ARG A 183 -48.57 4.74 27.07
N MET A 184 -47.40 4.44 26.52
CA MET A 184 -46.32 5.42 26.37
C MET A 184 -46.72 6.57 25.46
N GLN A 185 -47.45 6.29 24.38
CA GLN A 185 -47.91 7.31 23.45
C GLN A 185 -48.96 8.23 24.09
N LYS A 186 -49.90 7.67 24.85
CA LYS A 186 -50.88 8.46 25.63
C LYS A 186 -50.21 9.32 26.70
N GLU A 187 -49.21 8.79 27.40
CA GLU A 187 -48.47 9.53 28.42
C GLU A 187 -47.66 10.67 27.80
N LYS A 188 -47.01 10.43 26.65
CA LYS A 188 -46.35 11.48 25.87
C LYS A 188 -47.33 12.57 25.46
N ASP A 189 -48.48 12.21 24.88
CA ASP A 189 -49.47 13.17 24.42
C ASP A 189 -50.06 13.99 25.59
N PHE A 190 -50.23 13.35 26.76
CA PHE A 190 -50.66 14.02 27.99
C PHE A 190 -49.62 15.02 28.51
N LEU A 191 -48.34 14.64 28.51
CA LEU A 191 -47.24 15.53 28.92
C LEU A 191 -47.08 16.72 27.96
N ASP A 192 -47.22 16.49 26.66
CA ASP A 192 -47.20 17.55 25.65
C ASP A 192 -48.38 18.51 25.84
N ALA A 193 -49.58 17.99 26.11
CA ALA A 193 -50.78 18.79 26.36
C ALA A 193 -50.64 19.68 27.62
N ASN A 194 -49.98 19.19 28.68
CA ASN A 194 -49.74 19.98 29.90
C ASN A 194 -48.58 20.98 29.77
N THR A 195 -47.55 20.65 28.99
CA THR A 195 -46.36 21.50 28.87
C THR A 195 -46.63 22.72 27.99
N ARG A 196 -47.37 22.56 26.88
CA ARG A 196 -47.70 23.66 25.95
C ARG A 196 -48.34 24.89 26.60
N PRO A 197 -49.41 24.80 27.43
CA PRO A 197 -50.02 25.97 28.04
C PRO A 197 -49.10 26.67 29.05
N VAL A 198 -48.24 25.91 29.75
CA VAL A 198 -47.25 26.49 30.68
C VAL A 198 -46.21 27.31 29.91
N VAL A 199 -45.71 26.80 28.78
CA VAL A 199 -44.78 27.53 27.91
C VAL A 199 -45.43 28.80 27.34
N LEU A 200 -46.68 28.73 26.91
CA LEU A 200 -47.41 29.92 26.42
C LEU A 200 -47.59 30.97 27.53
N LYS A 201 -47.92 30.53 28.75
CA LYS A 201 -48.06 31.43 29.90
C LYS A 201 -46.73 32.07 30.29
N ASP A 202 -45.62 31.33 30.25
CA ASP A 202 -44.27 31.88 30.46
C ASP A 202 -43.94 32.96 29.42
N GLN A 203 -44.21 32.71 28.14
CA GLN A 203 -44.00 33.71 27.08
C GLN A 203 -44.84 34.98 27.30
N GLN A 204 -46.11 34.84 27.70
CA GLN A 204 -46.98 35.98 28.01
C GLN A 204 -46.46 36.78 29.22
N LEU A 205 -46.05 36.10 30.29
CA LEU A 205 -45.52 36.75 31.50
C LEU A 205 -44.19 37.46 31.21
N ARG A 206 -43.31 36.86 30.41
CA ARG A 206 -42.06 37.51 29.98
C ARG A 206 -42.30 38.77 29.17
N LYS A 207 -43.26 38.73 28.24
CA LYS A 207 -43.64 39.92 27.47
C LYS A 207 -44.19 41.02 28.39
N ALA A 208 -45.10 40.67 29.30
CA ALA A 208 -45.65 41.62 30.26
C ALA A 208 -44.57 42.23 31.18
N ALA A 209 -43.63 41.41 31.66
CA ALA A 209 -42.50 41.87 32.46
C ALA A 209 -41.63 42.88 31.68
N TRP A 210 -41.31 42.57 30.42
CA TRP A 210 -40.55 43.48 29.55
C TRP A 210 -41.30 44.80 29.28
N ASP A 211 -42.60 44.75 29.02
CA ASP A 211 -43.43 45.95 28.83
C ASP A 211 -43.46 46.81 30.11
N HIS A 212 -43.52 46.19 31.29
CA HIS A 212 -43.45 46.88 32.57
C HIS A 212 -42.07 47.49 32.87
N GLU A 213 -40.99 46.77 32.57
CA GLU A 213 -39.62 47.30 32.69
C GLU A 213 -39.43 48.52 31.80
N LEU A 214 -39.85 48.43 30.53
CA LEU A 214 -39.78 49.55 29.59
C LEU A 214 -40.59 50.76 30.08
N ALA A 215 -41.79 50.52 30.63
CA ALA A 215 -42.61 51.57 31.21
C ALA A 215 -41.97 52.21 32.46
N SER A 216 -41.31 51.43 33.32
CA SER A 216 -40.57 51.96 34.48
C SER A 216 -39.40 52.83 34.02
N THR A 217 -38.58 52.34 33.09
CA THR A 217 -37.43 53.07 32.56
C THR A 217 -37.83 54.39 31.88
N ASN A 218 -38.97 54.42 31.20
CA ASN A 218 -39.46 55.68 30.62
C ASN A 218 -39.88 56.68 31.71
N LYS A 219 -40.58 56.23 32.76
CA LYS A 219 -40.94 57.09 33.89
C LYS A 219 -39.71 57.58 34.66
N GLU A 220 -38.67 56.75 34.80
CA GLU A 220 -37.40 57.14 35.40
C GLU A 220 -36.76 58.29 34.61
N LYS A 221 -36.72 58.21 33.28
CA LYS A 221 -36.23 59.30 32.42
C LYS A 221 -37.07 60.57 32.56
N ASP A 222 -38.39 60.46 32.60
CA ASP A 222 -39.28 61.61 32.79
C ASP A 222 -39.02 62.30 34.15
N LEU A 223 -38.78 61.51 35.21
CA LEU A 223 -38.44 62.01 36.53
C LEU A 223 -37.05 62.67 36.57
N GLU A 224 -36.05 62.10 35.89
CA GLU A 224 -34.72 62.72 35.75
C GLU A 224 -34.80 64.07 35.05
N ILE A 225 -35.60 64.18 33.99
CA ILE A 225 -35.84 65.45 33.28
C ILE A 225 -36.49 66.45 34.23
N LEU A 226 -37.54 66.05 34.97
CA LEU A 226 -38.25 66.94 35.88
C LEU A 226 -37.37 67.42 37.04
N CYS A 227 -36.55 66.55 37.62
CA CYS A 227 -35.56 66.93 38.62
C CYS A 227 -34.50 67.87 38.04
N GLY A 228 -34.05 67.65 36.80
CA GLY A 228 -33.18 68.56 36.06
C GLY A 228 -33.80 69.95 35.91
N GLU A 229 -35.04 70.04 35.44
CA GLU A 229 -35.78 71.30 35.31
C GLU A 229 -35.98 72.01 36.65
N TYR A 230 -36.33 71.27 37.71
CA TYR A 230 -36.48 71.83 39.05
C TYR A 230 -35.16 72.44 39.53
N ASN A 231 -34.06 71.69 39.43
CA ASN A 231 -32.74 72.14 39.84
C ASN A 231 -32.29 73.37 39.02
N GLU A 232 -32.57 73.39 37.71
CA GLU A 232 -32.29 74.56 36.85
C GLU A 232 -33.11 75.79 37.27
N ARG A 233 -34.41 75.62 37.57
CA ARG A 233 -35.28 76.70 38.07
C ARG A 233 -34.80 77.22 39.43
N CYS A 234 -34.40 76.35 40.34
CA CYS A 234 -33.85 76.73 41.65
C CYS A 234 -32.54 77.52 41.52
N LEU A 235 -31.64 77.11 40.61
CA LEU A 235 -30.41 77.85 40.30
C LEU A 235 -30.69 79.24 39.72
N ARG A 236 -31.73 79.38 38.89
CA ARG A 236 -32.14 80.67 38.31
C ARG A 236 -32.79 81.60 39.33
N PHE A 237 -33.66 81.08 40.20
CA PHE A 237 -34.42 81.90 41.16
C PHE A 237 -33.61 82.33 42.39
N LYS A 238 -32.56 81.59 42.77
CA LYS A 238 -31.73 81.85 43.97
C LYS A 238 -32.56 82.25 45.19
N PRO A 239 -33.49 81.39 45.65
CA PRO A 239 -34.37 81.72 46.75
C PRO A 239 -33.56 82.07 48.01
N ILE A 240 -34.01 83.11 48.70
CA ILE A 240 -33.41 83.64 49.92
C ILE A 240 -34.28 83.14 51.07
N LEU A 241 -33.68 82.69 52.17
CA LEU A 241 -34.42 82.34 53.39
C LEU A 241 -35.05 83.59 54.02
N ALA A 242 -36.06 83.39 54.86
CA ALA A 242 -36.73 84.48 55.59
C ALA A 242 -35.80 85.26 56.55
N ASP A 243 -34.58 84.77 56.79
CA ASP A 243 -33.52 85.37 57.60
C ASP A 243 -32.48 86.19 56.79
N GLY A 244 -32.62 86.26 55.45
CA GLY A 244 -31.78 87.08 54.57
C GLY A 244 -30.45 86.45 54.16
N GLN A 245 -30.16 85.19 54.51
CA GLN A 245 -28.98 84.48 54.01
C GLN A 245 -29.27 83.77 52.67
N PRO A 246 -28.32 83.75 51.72
CA PRO A 246 -28.48 82.98 50.48
C PRO A 246 -28.47 81.48 50.79
N LEU A 247 -29.49 80.73 50.37
CA LEU A 247 -29.42 79.27 50.40
C LEU A 247 -28.27 78.79 49.52
N THR A 248 -27.43 77.91 50.06
CA THR A 248 -26.33 77.31 49.29
C THR A 248 -26.93 76.30 48.32
N GLY A 249 -26.51 76.32 47.05
CA GLY A 249 -27.14 75.53 45.96
C GLY A 249 -27.23 74.01 46.20
N SER A 250 -26.51 73.47 47.18
CA SER A 250 -26.55 72.06 47.58
C SER A 250 -27.77 71.66 48.43
N GLU A 251 -28.42 72.61 49.12
CA GLU A 251 -29.54 72.32 50.04
C GLU A 251 -30.90 72.23 49.32
N LEU A 252 -30.97 72.71 48.07
CA LEU A 252 -32.18 72.74 47.25
C LEU A 252 -32.15 71.71 46.11
N GLN A 253 -31.07 70.94 45.98
CA GLN A 253 -30.90 70.02 44.86
C GLN A 253 -31.66 68.72 45.13
N ILE A 254 -32.69 68.43 44.32
CA ILE A 254 -33.32 67.10 44.33
C ILE A 254 -32.43 66.17 43.52
N THR A 255 -31.98 65.08 44.15
CA THR A 255 -31.22 64.01 43.52
C THR A 255 -32.01 62.71 43.62
N LEU A 256 -32.43 62.17 42.48
CA LEU A 256 -33.13 60.89 42.41
C LEU A 256 -32.16 59.75 42.78
N GLN A 257 -32.45 59.06 43.88
CA GLN A 257 -31.77 57.83 44.28
C GLN A 257 -32.66 56.64 43.94
N ILE A 258 -32.55 56.16 42.71
CA ILE A 258 -33.41 55.11 42.12
C ILE A 258 -33.20 53.74 42.80
N GLU A 259 -32.14 53.58 43.60
CA GLU A 259 -31.76 52.32 44.26
C GLU A 259 -32.34 52.16 45.69
N SER A 260 -33.05 53.14 46.26
CA SER A 260 -33.61 53.03 47.62
C SER A 260 -34.97 52.31 47.65
N THR A 261 -35.22 51.52 48.69
CA THR A 261 -36.40 50.64 48.84
C THR A 261 -37.44 51.13 49.83
N VAL A 262 -37.25 52.31 50.44
CA VAL A 262 -38.21 52.88 51.40
C VAL A 262 -38.89 54.10 50.79
N PRO A 263 -40.24 54.17 50.64
CA PRO A 263 -40.95 55.35 50.12
C PRO A 263 -40.61 56.66 50.85
N LYS A 264 -40.18 56.52 52.11
CA LYS A 264 -39.76 57.55 53.03
C LYS A 264 -38.30 57.98 52.89
N GLU A 265 -37.46 57.17 52.26
CA GLU A 265 -36.11 57.55 51.83
C GLU A 265 -36.11 57.99 50.37
N ILE A 266 -37.17 57.63 49.64
CA ILE A 266 -37.54 58.19 48.33
C ILE A 266 -38.17 59.59 48.49
N LEU A 267 -38.92 59.88 49.59
CA LEU A 267 -39.65 61.16 49.81
C LEU A 267 -39.55 61.84 51.19
N GLY A 268 -39.06 61.20 52.27
CA GLY A 268 -38.60 61.89 53.50
C GLY A 268 -39.32 61.76 54.87
N THR A 269 -40.55 61.21 55.11
CA THR A 269 -41.24 61.38 56.45
C THR A 269 -42.28 60.29 56.94
N SER A 270 -42.49 60.11 58.28
CA SER A 270 -43.17 58.94 58.99
C SER A 270 -44.44 59.27 59.76
N VAL A 271 -45.41 58.34 59.82
CA VAL A 271 -46.38 58.13 60.93
C VAL A 271 -46.74 56.63 61.03
N ALA A 272 -46.90 56.04 62.23
CA ALA A 272 -47.18 54.60 62.49
C ALA A 272 -48.31 54.37 63.52
N ASN A 273 -49.14 53.32 63.34
CA ASN A 273 -50.28 52.87 64.19
C ASN A 273 -50.15 51.37 64.56
N GLU A 274 -50.82 50.88 65.60
CA GLU A 274 -50.73 49.49 66.14
C GLU A 274 -51.14 48.36 65.18
N GLU A 275 -52.10 48.57 64.28
CA GLU A 275 -52.44 47.60 63.21
C GLU A 275 -51.26 47.37 62.24
N ALA A 276 -50.39 48.37 62.08
CA ALA A 276 -49.18 48.25 61.27
C ALA A 276 -48.18 47.25 61.88
N ILE A 277 -48.15 47.11 63.20
CA ILE A 277 -47.20 46.24 63.91
C ILE A 277 -47.55 44.75 63.71
N SER A 278 -48.85 44.38 63.77
CA SER A 278 -49.30 43.01 63.50
C SER A 278 -49.11 42.62 62.04
N CYS A 279 -49.44 43.53 61.11
CA CYS A 279 -49.16 43.32 59.69
C CYS A 279 -47.65 43.24 59.42
N GLU A 280 -46.81 44.01 60.13
CA GLU A 280 -45.35 43.90 60.02
C GLU A 280 -44.87 42.48 60.37
N GLN A 281 -45.33 41.92 61.49
CA GLN A 281 -44.90 40.60 61.96
C GLN A 281 -45.25 39.48 60.96
N GLU A 282 -46.46 39.47 60.40
CA GLU A 282 -46.84 38.51 59.36
C GLU A 282 -46.03 38.72 58.07
N VAL A 283 -45.79 39.97 57.67
CA VAL A 283 -44.94 40.30 56.52
C VAL A 283 -43.50 39.80 56.72
N TYR A 284 -42.94 39.89 57.93
CA TYR A 284 -41.63 39.32 58.22
C TYR A 284 -41.61 37.79 58.15
N ALA A 285 -42.63 37.10 58.65
CA ALA A 285 -42.73 35.64 58.55
C ALA A 285 -42.85 35.16 57.09
N TYR A 286 -43.69 35.81 56.29
CA TYR A 286 -43.80 35.54 54.85
C TYR A 286 -42.51 35.86 54.10
N LYS A 287 -41.79 36.93 54.46
CA LYS A 287 -40.45 37.24 53.91
C LYS A 287 -39.44 36.14 54.21
N ALA A 288 -39.40 35.64 55.45
CA ALA A 288 -38.49 34.55 55.83
C ALA A 288 -38.77 33.25 55.05
N ALA A 289 -40.04 32.84 54.96
CA ALA A 289 -40.42 31.64 54.20
C ALA A 289 -40.19 31.78 52.69
N ARG A 290 -40.37 33.00 52.14
CA ARG A 290 -40.05 33.30 50.74
C ARG A 290 -38.54 33.21 50.50
N GLN A 291 -37.72 33.74 51.42
CA GLN A 291 -36.26 33.71 51.29
C GLN A 291 -35.74 32.26 51.30
N GLU A 292 -36.25 31.41 52.20
CA GLU A 292 -35.86 30.00 52.25
C GLU A 292 -36.16 29.25 50.94
N LYS A 293 -37.33 29.50 50.34
CA LYS A 293 -37.68 28.95 49.03
C LYS A 293 -36.80 29.49 47.91
N LEU A 294 -36.43 30.78 47.97
CA LEU A 294 -35.52 31.40 47.00
C LEU A 294 -34.11 30.77 47.06
N ASP A 295 -33.65 30.47 48.27
CA ASP A 295 -32.36 29.80 48.52
C ASP A 295 -32.39 28.33 48.05
N LEU A 296 -33.53 27.64 48.20
CA LEU A 296 -33.71 26.29 47.67
C LEU A 296 -33.73 26.29 46.14
N LEU A 297 -34.46 27.21 45.51
CA LEU A 297 -34.48 27.38 44.05
C LEU A 297 -33.10 27.71 43.51
N SER A 298 -32.34 28.57 44.19
CA SER A 298 -30.96 28.91 43.82
C SER A 298 -30.05 27.68 43.84
N ARG A 299 -30.19 26.82 44.86
CA ARG A 299 -29.46 25.54 44.94
C ARG A 299 -29.84 24.55 43.84
N LEU A 300 -31.12 24.45 43.50
CA LEU A 300 -31.59 23.60 42.40
C LEU A 300 -31.09 24.10 41.05
N VAL A 301 -31.15 25.41 40.79
CA VAL A 301 -30.60 26.01 39.56
C VAL A 301 -29.10 25.77 39.44
N ALA A 302 -28.34 25.90 40.53
CA ALA A 302 -26.92 25.57 40.53
C ALA A 302 -26.66 24.09 40.19
N THR A 303 -27.50 23.19 40.70
CA THR A 303 -27.40 21.74 40.42
C THR A 303 -27.73 21.43 38.95
N ILE A 304 -28.77 22.06 38.38
CA ILE A 304 -29.14 21.93 36.96
C ILE A 304 -28.02 22.45 36.07
N LYS A 305 -27.46 23.63 36.34
CA LYS A 305 -26.33 24.17 35.57
C LYS A 305 -25.13 23.23 35.59
N LYS A 306 -24.88 22.56 36.72
CA LYS A 306 -23.81 21.57 36.84
C LYS A 306 -24.09 20.32 36.00
N SER A 307 -25.30 19.78 36.01
CA SER A 307 -25.64 18.61 35.18
C SER A 307 -25.65 18.96 33.68
N GLU A 308 -26.14 20.13 33.29
CA GLU A 308 -26.09 20.63 31.90
C GLU A 308 -24.65 20.75 31.38
N ALA A 309 -23.73 21.29 32.20
CA ALA A 309 -22.32 21.37 31.84
C ALA A 309 -21.68 19.98 31.64
N LEU A 310 -22.03 19.01 32.49
CA LEU A 310 -21.57 17.62 32.36
C LEU A 310 -22.13 16.95 31.09
N HIS A 311 -23.41 17.14 30.79
CA HIS A 311 -24.01 16.63 29.56
C HIS A 311 -23.40 17.25 28.31
N LYS A 312 -23.14 18.57 28.33
CA LYS A 312 -22.46 19.26 27.23
C LYS A 312 -21.06 18.70 27.00
N ALA A 313 -20.26 18.57 28.06
CA ALA A 313 -18.92 17.99 27.96
C ALA A 313 -18.94 16.52 27.50
N SER A 314 -19.93 15.72 27.94
CA SER A 314 -20.09 14.35 27.46
C SER A 314 -20.49 14.31 25.98
N LYS A 315 -21.37 15.20 25.54
CA LYS A 315 -21.79 15.31 24.14
C LYS A 315 -20.61 15.68 23.24
N GLU A 316 -19.82 16.69 23.62
CA GLU A 316 -18.62 17.09 22.87
C GLU A 316 -17.63 15.93 22.71
N LYS A 317 -17.44 15.11 23.75
CA LYS A 317 -16.61 13.89 23.67
C LYS A 317 -17.20 12.85 22.71
N TRP A 318 -18.51 12.63 22.74
CA TRP A 318 -19.18 11.71 21.82
C TRP A 318 -19.10 12.21 20.37
N ASP A 319 -19.34 13.50 20.14
CA ASP A 319 -19.25 14.11 18.81
C ASP A 319 -17.83 13.98 18.24
N LEU A 320 -16.79 14.19 19.08
CA LEU A 320 -15.40 13.98 18.68
C LEU A 320 -15.10 12.51 18.38
N ALA A 321 -15.58 11.57 19.20
CA ALA A 321 -15.41 10.14 18.96
C ALA A 321 -16.10 9.70 17.64
N CYS A 322 -17.32 10.20 17.39
CA CYS A 322 -18.02 9.98 16.13
C CYS A 322 -17.23 10.54 14.94
N ALA A 323 -16.65 11.74 15.06
CA ALA A 323 -15.81 12.34 14.02
C ALA A 323 -14.55 11.50 13.74
N VAL A 324 -13.91 10.94 14.77
CA VAL A 324 -12.76 10.04 14.58
C VAL A 324 -13.16 8.76 13.86
N VAL A 325 -14.23 8.09 14.32
CA VAL A 325 -14.70 6.84 13.72
C VAL A 325 -15.16 7.04 12.26
N THR A 326 -15.78 8.18 11.95
CA THR A 326 -16.18 8.49 10.58
C THR A 326 -14.98 8.72 9.66
N ASN A 327 -13.96 9.46 10.12
CA ASN A 327 -12.72 9.63 9.35
C ASN A 327 -11.97 8.30 9.14
N GLU A 328 -11.87 7.45 10.16
CA GLU A 328 -11.25 6.13 10.05
C GLU A 328 -12.00 5.24 9.05
N ARG A 329 -13.35 5.30 9.07
CA ARG A 329 -14.18 4.59 8.10
C ARG A 329 -13.92 5.08 6.68
N GLU A 330 -13.90 6.39 6.45
CA GLU A 330 -13.62 6.97 5.12
C GLU A 330 -12.23 6.57 4.61
N GLU A 331 -11.21 6.55 5.47
CA GLU A 331 -9.86 6.11 5.11
C GLU A 331 -9.84 4.62 4.74
N LEU A 332 -10.55 3.77 5.49
CA LEU A 332 -10.67 2.35 5.19
C LEU A 332 -11.43 2.10 3.88
N GLU A 333 -12.53 2.81 3.64
CA GLU A 333 -13.28 2.74 2.39
C GLU A 333 -12.41 3.15 1.20
N ALA A 334 -11.61 4.22 1.32
CA ALA A 334 -10.65 4.62 0.28
C ALA A 334 -9.58 3.54 0.02
N LYS A 335 -9.05 2.90 1.07
CA LYS A 335 -8.08 1.79 0.94
C LYS A 335 -8.69 0.57 0.24
N VAL A 336 -9.96 0.25 0.51
CA VAL A 336 -10.68 -0.85 -0.15
C VAL A 336 -10.86 -0.55 -1.64
N VAL A 337 -11.35 0.64 -1.99
CA VAL A 337 -11.53 1.06 -3.39
C VAL A 337 -10.20 1.02 -4.16
N ALA A 338 -9.11 1.48 -3.55
CA ALA A 338 -7.78 1.42 -4.16
C ALA A 338 -7.32 -0.03 -4.44
N LYS A 339 -7.54 -0.95 -3.50
CA LYS A 339 -7.22 -2.37 -3.68
C LYS A 339 -8.08 -3.04 -4.76
N GLU A 340 -9.37 -2.72 -4.83
CA GLU A 340 -10.25 -3.23 -5.89
C GLU A 340 -9.81 -2.75 -7.28
N LEU A 341 -9.41 -1.49 -7.41
CA LEU A 341 -8.88 -0.95 -8.67
C LEU A 341 -7.56 -1.62 -9.07
N ALA A 342 -6.68 -1.90 -8.10
CA ALA A 342 -5.45 -2.63 -8.36
C ALA A 342 -5.72 -4.07 -8.82
N ALA A 343 -6.65 -4.79 -8.17
CA ALA A 343 -7.06 -6.14 -8.56
C ALA A 343 -7.64 -6.16 -9.99
N LYS A 344 -8.53 -5.20 -10.32
CA LYS A 344 -9.07 -5.07 -11.69
C LYS A 344 -8.00 -4.81 -12.76
N ARG A 345 -6.89 -4.15 -12.41
CA ARG A 345 -5.76 -3.95 -13.33
C ARG A 345 -4.99 -5.26 -13.53
N THR A 346 -4.66 -5.95 -12.45
CA THR A 346 -3.96 -7.24 -12.52
C THR A 346 -4.75 -8.29 -13.28
N ASP A 347 -6.07 -8.33 -13.11
CA ASP A 347 -6.95 -9.25 -13.84
C ASP A 347 -6.95 -8.95 -15.34
N LYS A 348 -7.03 -7.67 -15.72
CA LYS A 348 -6.93 -7.26 -17.14
C LYS A 348 -5.59 -7.62 -17.76
N ASP A 349 -4.50 -7.48 -17.03
CA ASP A 349 -3.17 -7.83 -17.53
C ASP A 349 -2.99 -9.36 -17.63
N ALA A 350 -3.54 -10.12 -16.67
CA ALA A 350 -3.62 -11.58 -16.76
C ALA A 350 -4.45 -12.05 -17.97
N GLU A 351 -5.62 -11.45 -18.21
CA GLU A 351 -6.44 -11.75 -19.40
C GLU A 351 -5.71 -11.48 -20.72
N LYS A 352 -4.95 -10.38 -20.80
CA LYS A 352 -4.13 -10.08 -21.99
C LYS A 352 -3.07 -11.13 -22.21
N LEU A 353 -2.36 -11.54 -21.15
CA LEU A 353 -1.34 -12.58 -21.24
C LEU A 353 -1.96 -13.91 -21.67
N THR A 354 -3.09 -14.31 -21.09
CA THR A 354 -3.80 -15.54 -21.49
C THR A 354 -4.18 -15.50 -22.97
N LYS A 355 -4.72 -14.38 -23.47
CA LYS A 355 -5.03 -14.22 -24.91
C LYS A 355 -3.79 -14.33 -25.79
N GLN A 356 -2.67 -13.73 -25.38
CA GLN A 356 -1.40 -13.83 -26.11
C GLN A 356 -0.89 -15.28 -26.15
N TRP A 357 -0.96 -16.00 -25.03
CA TRP A 357 -0.59 -17.42 -24.96
C TRP A 357 -1.51 -18.30 -25.80
N GLU A 358 -2.82 -18.08 -25.76
CA GLU A 358 -3.78 -18.79 -26.62
C GLU A 358 -3.51 -18.58 -28.11
N GLN A 359 -3.19 -17.34 -28.51
CA GLN A 359 -2.82 -17.04 -29.89
C GLN A 359 -1.52 -17.74 -30.31
N ARG A 360 -0.48 -17.70 -29.46
CA ARG A 360 0.78 -18.40 -29.72
C ARG A 360 0.56 -19.91 -29.81
N TYR A 361 -0.22 -20.47 -28.90
CA TYR A 361 -0.54 -21.89 -28.91
C TYR A 361 -1.29 -22.28 -30.18
N LYS A 362 -2.30 -21.50 -30.59
CA LYS A 362 -3.02 -21.75 -31.86
C LYS A 362 -2.09 -21.68 -33.07
N ALA A 363 -1.22 -20.67 -33.14
CA ALA A 363 -0.26 -20.53 -34.23
C ALA A 363 0.74 -21.69 -34.28
N GLU A 364 1.21 -22.17 -33.12
CA GLU A 364 2.11 -23.32 -33.04
C GLU A 364 1.41 -24.62 -33.46
N VAL A 365 0.15 -24.81 -33.03
CA VAL A 365 -0.67 -25.96 -33.44
C VAL A 365 -0.96 -25.93 -34.95
N GLU A 366 -1.26 -24.77 -35.52
CA GLU A 366 -1.45 -24.60 -36.97
C GLU A 366 -0.15 -24.90 -37.73
N SER A 367 0.98 -24.33 -37.32
CA SER A 367 2.31 -24.60 -37.88
C SER A 367 2.66 -26.08 -37.83
N SER A 368 2.47 -26.73 -36.68
CA SER A 368 2.72 -28.17 -36.52
C SER A 368 1.78 -29.01 -37.40
N SER A 369 0.50 -28.65 -37.48
CA SER A 369 -0.48 -29.31 -38.36
C SER A 369 -0.09 -29.20 -39.84
N GLU A 370 0.35 -28.03 -40.29
CA GLU A 370 0.84 -27.80 -41.65
C GLU A 370 2.10 -28.62 -41.96
N GLN A 371 3.03 -28.70 -41.00
CA GLN A 371 4.23 -29.53 -41.12
C GLN A 371 3.87 -31.01 -41.25
N VAL A 372 2.95 -31.52 -40.41
CA VAL A 372 2.46 -32.90 -40.48
C VAL A 372 1.76 -33.17 -41.81
N ALA A 373 0.93 -32.23 -42.30
CA ALA A 373 0.26 -32.35 -43.60
C ALA A 373 1.28 -32.43 -44.75
N THR A 374 2.33 -31.60 -44.70
CA THR A 374 3.42 -31.60 -45.68
C THR A 374 4.20 -32.91 -45.66
N ALA A 375 4.57 -33.39 -44.47
CA ALA A 375 5.25 -34.67 -44.30
C ALA A 375 4.38 -35.83 -44.82
N LYS A 376 3.08 -35.83 -44.51
CA LYS A 376 2.13 -36.83 -45.02
C LYS A 376 2.08 -36.83 -46.55
N LYS A 377 2.04 -35.65 -47.18
CA LYS A 377 2.07 -35.53 -48.64
C LYS A 377 3.37 -36.13 -49.23
N GLN A 378 4.52 -35.80 -48.66
CA GLN A 378 5.80 -36.36 -49.09
C GLN A 378 5.85 -37.88 -48.95
N TRP A 379 5.28 -38.44 -47.88
CA TRP A 379 5.17 -39.89 -47.70
C TRP A 379 4.28 -40.55 -48.76
N ILE A 380 3.14 -39.94 -49.10
CA ILE A 380 2.26 -40.43 -50.17
C ILE A 380 3.01 -40.47 -51.50
N GLU A 381 3.76 -39.42 -51.85
CA GLU A 381 4.57 -39.39 -53.09
C GLU A 381 5.63 -40.51 -53.15
N VAL A 382 6.22 -40.87 -52.01
CA VAL A 382 7.16 -42.01 -51.92
C VAL A 382 6.42 -43.34 -52.11
N VAL A 383 5.26 -43.50 -51.49
CA VAL A 383 4.45 -44.71 -51.64
C VAL A 383 3.99 -44.90 -53.09
N ASP A 384 3.49 -43.85 -53.74
CA ASP A 384 3.09 -43.88 -55.15
C ASP A 384 4.26 -44.27 -56.07
N PHE A 385 5.46 -43.75 -55.79
CA PHE A 385 6.68 -44.13 -56.51
C PHE A 385 7.02 -45.62 -56.34
N ILE A 386 6.93 -46.14 -55.10
CA ILE A 386 7.18 -47.56 -54.82
C ILE A 386 6.15 -48.44 -55.54
N LEU A 387 4.87 -48.05 -55.54
CA LEU A 387 3.82 -48.78 -56.22
C LEU A 387 4.04 -48.80 -57.74
N SER A 388 4.38 -47.67 -58.35
CA SER A 388 4.72 -47.60 -59.78
C SER A 388 5.94 -48.46 -60.13
N ALA A 389 7.00 -48.39 -59.32
CA ALA A 389 8.18 -49.24 -59.48
C ALA A 389 7.84 -50.74 -59.37
N LYS A 390 6.98 -51.12 -58.42
CA LYS A 390 6.49 -52.49 -58.27
C LYS A 390 5.70 -52.94 -59.50
N GLU A 391 4.85 -52.11 -60.07
CA GLU A 391 4.13 -52.42 -61.31
C GLU A 391 5.07 -52.64 -62.48
N GLN A 392 6.08 -51.76 -62.66
CA GLN A 392 7.09 -51.91 -63.70
C GLN A 392 7.89 -53.20 -63.56
N ILE A 393 8.37 -53.52 -62.36
CA ILE A 393 9.10 -54.77 -62.07
C ILE A 393 8.20 -55.98 -62.34
N THR A 394 6.93 -55.92 -61.94
CA THR A 394 5.96 -57.01 -62.16
C THR A 394 5.72 -57.23 -63.65
N GLY A 395 5.58 -56.14 -64.43
CA GLY A 395 5.47 -56.19 -65.89
C GLY A 395 6.72 -56.79 -66.55
N LEU A 396 7.92 -56.38 -66.13
CA LEU A 396 9.18 -56.95 -66.62
C LEU A 396 9.29 -58.46 -66.30
N LEU A 397 8.88 -58.88 -65.10
CA LEU A 397 8.83 -60.28 -64.72
C LEU A 397 7.84 -61.09 -65.56
N GLN A 398 6.70 -60.50 -65.94
CA GLN A 398 5.72 -61.14 -66.81
C GLN A 398 6.27 -61.30 -68.25
N VAL A 399 6.98 -60.30 -68.78
CA VAL A 399 7.68 -60.38 -70.07
C VAL A 399 8.79 -61.44 -70.07
N LEU A 400 9.53 -61.56 -68.96
CA LEU A 400 10.53 -62.61 -68.74
C LEU A 400 9.94 -64.02 -68.77
N LYS A 401 8.70 -64.20 -68.28
CA LYS A 401 8.00 -65.49 -68.34
C LYS A 401 7.49 -65.86 -69.74
N SER A 402 7.34 -64.90 -70.66
CA SER A 402 6.79 -65.11 -72.00
C SER A 402 7.81 -65.25 -73.15
N LYS A 403 9.13 -65.10 -72.91
CA LYS A 403 10.18 -65.10 -73.96
C LYS A 403 11.11 -66.33 -73.91
N THR A 404 11.65 -66.74 -75.06
CA THR A 404 12.52 -67.92 -75.24
C THR A 404 13.95 -67.74 -74.67
N HIS A 405 14.63 -68.86 -74.43
CA HIS A 405 15.81 -69.06 -73.56
C HIS A 405 17.03 -68.15 -73.80
N VAL A 406 17.12 -67.46 -74.95
CA VAL A 406 18.26 -66.59 -75.32
C VAL A 406 18.04 -65.13 -74.93
N GLU A 407 16.80 -64.60 -75.00
CA GLU A 407 16.50 -63.22 -74.60
C GLU A 407 16.39 -63.07 -73.06
N ALA A 408 16.01 -64.14 -72.37
CA ALA A 408 15.93 -64.18 -70.90
C ALA A 408 17.30 -63.98 -70.20
N GLY A 409 18.41 -64.30 -70.88
CA GLY A 409 19.78 -64.15 -70.35
C GLY A 409 20.34 -62.73 -70.37
N ARG A 410 19.80 -61.83 -71.21
CA ARG A 410 20.11 -60.39 -71.15
C ARG A 410 19.33 -59.71 -70.03
N LEU A 411 18.00 -59.92 -69.97
CA LEU A 411 17.19 -59.34 -68.90
C LEU A 411 17.60 -59.81 -67.48
N LYS A 412 18.04 -61.07 -67.31
CA LYS A 412 18.55 -61.54 -66.01
C LYS A 412 19.83 -60.84 -65.54
N ARG A 413 20.64 -60.28 -66.45
CA ARG A 413 21.83 -59.50 -66.11
C ARG A 413 21.51 -58.06 -65.70
N ASP A 414 20.48 -57.48 -66.30
CA ASP A 414 20.13 -56.06 -66.10
C ASP A 414 19.14 -55.86 -64.93
N LEU A 415 18.39 -56.90 -64.54
CA LEU A 415 17.41 -56.85 -63.44
C LEU A 415 18.02 -56.50 -62.06
N PRO A 416 19.20 -57.03 -61.66
CA PRO A 416 19.85 -56.68 -60.40
C PRO A 416 20.34 -55.23 -60.35
N GLU A 417 20.83 -54.68 -61.48
CA GLU A 417 21.21 -53.27 -61.56
C GLU A 417 19.99 -52.35 -61.46
N PHE A 418 18.90 -52.71 -62.13
CA PHE A 418 17.65 -51.95 -62.07
C PHE A 418 17.02 -51.96 -60.68
N THR A 419 17.02 -53.09 -59.98
CA THR A 419 16.51 -53.20 -58.60
C THR A 419 17.41 -52.49 -57.60
N ALA A 420 18.74 -52.54 -57.78
CA ALA A 420 19.69 -51.80 -56.96
C ALA A 420 19.52 -50.27 -57.13
N MET A 421 19.31 -49.81 -58.36
CA MET A 421 19.04 -48.40 -58.66
C MET A 421 17.74 -47.92 -57.99
N ILE A 422 16.65 -48.68 -58.09
CA ILE A 422 15.38 -48.35 -57.43
C ILE A 422 15.53 -48.37 -55.90
N ALA A 423 16.26 -49.32 -55.32
CA ALA A 423 16.50 -49.40 -53.89
C ALA A 423 17.30 -48.19 -53.36
N LEU A 424 18.32 -47.75 -54.11
CA LEU A 424 19.07 -46.53 -53.81
C LEU A 424 18.19 -45.27 -53.88
N GLN A 425 17.30 -45.20 -54.87
CA GLN A 425 16.43 -44.04 -55.06
C GLN A 425 15.34 -43.94 -53.98
N ILE A 426 14.83 -45.09 -53.52
CA ILE A 426 13.92 -45.17 -52.36
C ILE A 426 14.65 -44.79 -51.08
N SER A 427 15.87 -45.31 -50.86
CA SER A 427 16.69 -44.98 -49.70
C SER A 427 17.01 -43.48 -49.63
N TRP A 428 17.39 -42.87 -50.76
CA TRP A 428 17.68 -41.45 -50.84
C TRP A 428 16.45 -40.57 -50.55
N LYS A 429 15.28 -40.92 -51.11
CA LYS A 429 14.03 -40.21 -50.81
C LYS A 429 13.62 -40.34 -49.34
N LYS A 430 13.81 -41.53 -48.74
CA LYS A 430 13.54 -41.76 -47.31
C LYS A 430 14.45 -40.91 -46.41
N VAL A 431 15.75 -40.90 -46.66
CA VAL A 431 16.73 -40.08 -45.90
C VAL A 431 16.44 -38.58 -46.05
N LYS A 432 15.98 -38.14 -47.24
CA LYS A 432 15.60 -36.74 -47.47
C LYS A 432 14.39 -36.32 -46.62
N ILE A 433 13.41 -37.20 -46.45
CA ILE A 433 12.23 -36.98 -45.58
C ILE A 433 12.63 -36.99 -44.10
N GLU A 434 13.47 -37.94 -43.67
CA GLU A 434 13.95 -38.02 -42.28
C GLU A 434 14.82 -36.82 -41.88
N ARG A 435 15.63 -36.28 -42.80
CA ARG A 435 16.38 -35.04 -42.58
C ARG A 435 15.47 -33.82 -42.49
N HIS A 436 14.44 -33.72 -43.32
CA HIS A 436 13.47 -32.62 -43.23
C HIS A 436 12.66 -32.68 -41.93
N ALA A 437 12.33 -33.88 -41.44
CA ALA A 437 11.66 -34.07 -40.16
C ALA A 437 12.56 -33.72 -38.95
N SER A 438 13.88 -33.93 -39.06
CA SER A 438 14.84 -33.66 -37.96
C SER A 438 15.31 -32.20 -37.87
N LEU A 439 15.06 -31.38 -38.89
CA LEU A 439 15.41 -29.95 -38.92
C LEU A 439 14.31 -29.05 -38.34
N HIS A 440 13.15 -29.62 -38.00
CA HIS A 440 11.96 -28.88 -37.56
C HIS A 440 11.40 -29.33 -36.20
N ILE A 441 12.08 -30.25 -35.51
CA ILE A 441 11.92 -30.57 -34.08
C ILE A 441 13.05 -29.87 -33.33
#